data_AF-A0A7J0EL99-F1
#
_entry.id   AF-A0A7J0EL99-F1
#
_cell.length_a   1.000
_cell.length_b   1.000
_cell.length_c   1.000
_cell.angle_alpha   90.00
_cell.angle_beta   90.00
_cell.angle_gamma   90.00
#
_symmetry.space_group_name_H-M   'P 1'
#
loop_
_entity.id
_entity.type
_entity.pdbx_description
1 polymer ?
#
loop_
_entity_poly.entity_id
_entity_poly.type
_entity_poly.pdbx_seq_one_letter_code
_entity_poly.pdbx_strand_id
1 'polypeptide(L)'
;MDPSTTAIEHKVHARVGLLGNPSDVYYGRTISFSLGNFWASVRLQPSDHLVISPHPTHDLVQFDSLSHLVNRLNNEGYYGGVRLLMALCKIFYNYCRDNKIDLQGGNFTISYDTNIPRQTGLSGSSAIVCAALNCLLDFYNVRHLIKVEVRPNLVLNAEKELGIVAGLQDRVAQVYGGLVYMDFSKNYMDDLGHGIYMPMEINLLPPLIILSTLRIRVILGRAMFGDDVLGALNLKMVEVARSVGAAAKFTGSGGAVVAFCPDGASQAKLLEDACNEAGFVIQPVKFVPSCLNELDLKTLPPQ
;
A
#
# COMPACT_ATOMS: atom_id res chain seq x y z
N MET A 1 24.89 -20.03 -16.22
CA MET A 1 23.81 -20.30 -15.24
C MET A 1 22.52 -20.03 -15.97
N ASP A 2 21.62 -21.01 -16.00
CA ASP A 2 20.31 -20.85 -16.65
C ASP A 2 19.48 -19.83 -15.83
N PRO A 3 19.04 -18.70 -16.43
CA PRO A 3 18.17 -17.73 -15.77
C PRO A 3 16.89 -18.35 -15.18
N SER A 4 16.49 -19.53 -15.66
CA SER A 4 15.31 -20.30 -15.25
C SER A 4 15.34 -20.87 -13.83
N THR A 5 16.39 -20.65 -13.03
CA THR A 5 16.56 -21.26 -11.69
C THR A 5 16.62 -20.27 -10.53
N THR A 6 16.56 -18.97 -10.80
CA THR A 6 16.80 -17.96 -9.76
C THR A 6 15.48 -17.47 -9.17
N ALA A 7 15.37 -17.49 -7.84
CA ALA A 7 14.21 -16.89 -7.16
C ALA A 7 14.17 -15.38 -7.40
N ILE A 8 13.00 -14.86 -7.75
CA ILE A 8 12.70 -13.43 -7.92
C ILE A 8 12.08 -12.93 -6.63
N GLU A 9 12.59 -11.84 -6.08
CA GLU A 9 12.02 -11.20 -4.90
C GLU A 9 11.79 -9.72 -5.15
N HIS A 10 10.58 -9.26 -4.89
CA HIS A 10 10.20 -7.85 -5.00
C HIS A 10 9.62 -7.35 -3.70
N LYS A 11 10.05 -6.14 -3.32
CA LYS A 11 9.59 -5.45 -2.13
C LYS A 11 8.84 -4.18 -2.49
N VAL A 12 7.68 -3.98 -1.88
CA VAL A 12 6.85 -2.79 -2.03
C VAL A 12 6.59 -2.18 -0.66
N HIS A 13 6.73 -0.86 -0.57
CA HIS A 13 6.58 -0.12 0.68
C HIS A 13 5.12 0.23 0.99
N ALA A 14 4.84 0.48 2.27
CA ALA A 14 3.60 1.14 2.66
C ALA A 14 3.48 2.52 1.99
N ARG A 15 2.29 3.11 2.03
CA ARG A 15 2.04 4.46 1.51
C ARG A 15 1.25 5.31 2.48
N VAL A 16 1.40 6.61 2.35
CA VAL A 16 0.61 7.62 3.05
C VAL A 16 0.02 8.57 2.03
N GLY A 17 -1.31 8.75 2.06
CA GLY A 17 -1.98 9.76 1.24
C GLY A 17 -1.82 11.14 1.87
N LEU A 18 -0.97 11.98 1.30
CA LEU A 18 -0.59 13.29 1.82
C LEU A 18 -1.66 14.36 1.60
N LEU A 19 -2.28 14.45 0.42
CA LEU A 19 -3.33 15.43 0.11
C LEU A 19 -4.43 14.82 -0.77
N GLY A 20 -5.65 15.34 -0.65
CA GLY A 20 -6.78 14.97 -1.52
C GLY A 20 -7.41 13.60 -1.22
N ASN A 21 -7.59 13.19 0.04
CA ASN A 21 -8.26 11.92 0.33
C ASN A 21 -9.72 12.17 0.75
N PRO A 22 -10.70 11.39 0.29
CA PRO A 22 -10.63 10.32 -0.72
C PRO A 22 -11.00 10.82 -2.13
N SER A 23 -10.16 11.65 -2.75
CA SER A 23 -10.49 12.28 -4.05
C SER A 23 -10.34 11.35 -5.25
N ASP A 24 -9.69 10.19 -5.11
CA ASP A 24 -9.59 9.19 -6.18
C ASP A 24 -10.93 8.54 -6.54
N VAL A 25 -11.85 8.41 -5.57
CA VAL A 25 -13.23 7.95 -5.80
C VAL A 25 -14.14 9.08 -6.35
N TYR A 26 -13.74 10.34 -6.16
CA TYR A 26 -14.50 11.53 -6.57
C TYR A 26 -13.92 12.25 -7.79
N TYR A 27 -13.07 11.57 -8.57
CA TYR A 27 -12.45 12.12 -9.78
C TYR A 27 -11.65 13.41 -9.54
N GLY A 28 -10.98 13.51 -8.40
CA GLY A 28 -10.15 14.64 -8.03
C GLY A 28 -8.65 14.32 -8.09
N ARG A 29 -7.86 15.18 -7.43
CA ARG A 29 -6.39 15.10 -7.43
C ARG A 29 -5.86 14.74 -6.06
N THR A 30 -4.81 13.93 -6.03
CA THR A 30 -4.19 13.47 -4.78
C THR A 30 -2.67 13.55 -4.86
N ILE A 31 -2.05 13.63 -3.69
CA ILE A 31 -0.62 13.44 -3.54
C ILE A 31 -0.41 12.37 -2.48
N SER A 32 0.44 11.38 -2.77
CA SER A 32 0.84 10.34 -1.81
C SER A 32 2.34 10.11 -1.87
N PHE A 33 2.90 9.60 -0.78
CA PHE A 33 4.29 9.15 -0.76
C PHE A 33 4.43 7.75 -0.19
N SER A 34 5.48 7.06 -0.61
CA SER A 34 5.88 5.75 -0.09
C SER A 34 6.65 5.88 1.23
N LEU A 35 6.31 4.99 2.15
CA LEU A 35 6.81 4.94 3.51
C LEU A 35 7.73 3.73 3.71
N GLY A 36 9.04 3.98 3.77
CA GLY A 36 10.09 2.97 3.89
C GLY A 36 10.10 2.18 5.20
N ASN A 37 9.42 2.68 6.24
CA ASN A 37 9.33 2.01 7.55
C ASN A 37 8.68 0.63 7.46
N PHE A 38 7.72 0.49 6.54
CA PHE A 38 6.94 -0.73 6.40
C PHE A 38 6.95 -1.20 4.95
N TRP A 39 6.87 -2.52 4.77
CA TRP A 39 7.00 -3.18 3.48
C TRP A 39 6.24 -4.50 3.42
N ALA A 40 5.90 -4.91 2.21
CA ALA A 40 5.53 -6.27 1.85
C ALA A 40 6.54 -6.78 0.82
N SER A 41 7.03 -8.01 1.00
CA SER A 41 7.92 -8.69 0.07
C SER A 41 7.18 -9.89 -0.49
N VAL A 42 7.38 -10.17 -1.76
CA VAL A 42 6.91 -11.39 -2.39
C VAL A 42 8.10 -12.05 -3.06
N ARG A 43 8.23 -13.36 -2.82
CA ARG A 43 9.25 -14.20 -3.44
C ARG A 43 8.54 -15.21 -4.34
N LEU A 44 8.99 -15.29 -5.58
CA LEU A 44 8.51 -16.21 -6.60
C LEU A 44 9.70 -17.01 -7.12
N GLN A 45 9.60 -18.33 -7.12
CA GLN A 45 10.62 -19.20 -7.68
C GLN A 45 10.00 -20.27 -8.60
N PRO A 46 10.67 -20.66 -9.69
CA PRO A 46 10.26 -21.78 -10.52
C PRO A 46 10.07 -23.07 -9.69
N SER A 47 9.04 -23.85 -10.01
CA SER A 47 8.79 -25.16 -9.38
C SER A 47 7.97 -26.06 -10.29
N ASP A 48 7.94 -27.37 -10.02
CA ASP A 48 7.19 -28.34 -10.84
C ASP A 48 5.68 -28.09 -10.81
N HIS A 49 5.17 -27.64 -9.66
CA HIS A 49 3.75 -27.32 -9.44
C HIS A 49 3.57 -25.85 -9.10
N LEU A 50 2.40 -25.30 -9.45
CA LEU A 50 2.02 -23.96 -9.02
C LEU A 50 1.60 -24.02 -7.55
N VAL A 51 2.38 -23.38 -6.68
CA VAL A 51 2.16 -23.42 -5.23
C VAL A 51 2.08 -21.99 -4.68
N ILE A 52 1.01 -21.70 -3.95
CA ILE A 52 0.90 -20.47 -3.16
C ILE A 52 1.14 -20.86 -1.70
N SER A 53 2.32 -20.51 -1.18
CA SER A 53 2.74 -20.89 0.16
C SER A 53 2.05 -19.99 1.20
N PRO A 54 1.27 -20.57 2.15
CA PRO A 54 0.65 -19.80 3.22
C PRO A 54 1.67 -19.14 4.13
N HIS A 55 1.39 -17.92 4.59
CA HIS A 55 2.23 -17.29 5.60
C HIS A 55 2.08 -18.00 6.95
N PRO A 56 3.18 -18.32 7.65
CA PRO A 56 3.13 -19.11 8.88
C PRO A 56 2.33 -18.46 10.01
N THR A 57 2.18 -17.13 10.01
CA THR A 57 1.44 -16.40 11.06
C THR A 57 0.17 -15.70 10.56
N HIS A 58 0.08 -15.42 9.25
CA HIS A 58 -1.00 -14.59 8.70
C HIS A 58 -2.05 -15.41 7.95
N ASP A 59 -1.73 -16.64 7.54
CA ASP A 59 -2.63 -17.59 6.89
C ASP A 59 -2.74 -18.88 7.74
N LEU A 60 -2.88 -18.71 9.06
CA LEU A 60 -3.06 -19.84 9.98
C LEU A 60 -4.35 -20.61 9.66
N VAL A 61 -4.20 -21.91 9.52
CA VAL A 61 -5.30 -22.89 9.41
C VAL A 61 -5.27 -23.92 10.53
N GLN A 62 -4.23 -23.89 11.36
CA GLN A 62 -4.06 -24.74 12.53
C GLN A 62 -3.94 -23.86 13.77
N PHE A 63 -4.68 -24.22 14.82
CA PHE A 63 -4.79 -23.47 16.07
C PHE A 63 -4.74 -24.42 17.26
N ASP A 64 -4.18 -23.98 18.37
CA ASP A 64 -4.06 -24.81 19.58
C ASP A 64 -5.42 -25.08 20.25
N SER A 65 -6.39 -24.17 20.08
CA SER A 65 -7.72 -24.26 20.67
C SER A 65 -8.72 -23.34 19.96
N LEU A 66 -10.02 -23.52 20.25
CA LEU A 66 -11.06 -22.62 19.76
C LEU A 66 -10.88 -21.18 20.27
N SER A 67 -10.40 -20.98 21.51
CA SER A 67 -10.15 -19.64 22.04
C SER A 67 -8.98 -18.96 21.33
N HIS A 68 -7.92 -19.70 20.98
CA HIS A 68 -6.83 -19.18 20.15
C HIS A 68 -7.38 -18.74 18.78
N LEU A 69 -8.15 -19.59 18.09
CA LEU A 69 -8.80 -19.25 16.82
C LEU A 69 -9.64 -17.98 16.93
N VAL A 70 -10.60 -17.91 17.87
CA VAL A 70 -11.51 -16.77 18.02
C VAL A 70 -10.76 -15.48 18.33
N ASN A 71 -9.77 -15.51 19.21
CA ASN A 71 -8.95 -14.34 19.52
C ASN A 71 -8.18 -13.84 18.28
N ARG A 72 -7.61 -14.77 17.50
CA ARG A 72 -6.89 -14.43 16.27
C ARG A 72 -7.81 -13.83 15.20
N LEU A 73 -9.03 -14.36 15.06
CA LEU A 73 -10.03 -13.86 14.10
C LEU A 73 -10.56 -12.48 14.50
N ASN A 74 -10.84 -12.26 15.78
CA ASN A 74 -11.31 -10.97 16.27
C ASN A 74 -10.25 -9.86 16.09
N ASN A 75 -8.97 -10.20 16.22
CA ASN A 75 -7.89 -9.21 16.19
C ASN A 75 -7.34 -8.94 14.78
N GLU A 76 -7.19 -9.95 13.92
CA GLU A 76 -6.57 -9.74 12.60
C GLU A 76 -7.40 -10.24 11.41
N GLY A 77 -8.63 -10.70 11.69
CA GLY A 77 -9.59 -11.14 10.69
C GLY A 77 -9.39 -12.58 10.22
N TYR A 78 -10.29 -13.00 9.34
CA TYR A 78 -10.39 -14.36 8.80
C TYR A 78 -9.39 -14.67 7.70
N TYR A 79 -8.91 -13.64 7.00
CA TYR A 79 -8.15 -13.82 5.77
C TYR A 79 -6.72 -13.28 5.89
N GLY A 80 -5.79 -14.01 5.30
CA GLY A 80 -4.42 -13.56 5.04
C GLY A 80 -4.17 -13.20 3.57
N GLY A 81 -2.91 -13.26 3.16
CA GLY A 81 -2.45 -12.86 1.84
C GLY A 81 -2.62 -13.91 0.75
N VAL A 82 -2.87 -15.18 1.09
CA VAL A 82 -3.02 -16.25 0.07
C VAL A 82 -4.12 -15.91 -0.94
N ARG A 83 -5.28 -15.42 -0.48
CA ARG A 83 -6.38 -15.02 -1.36
C ARG A 83 -6.01 -13.85 -2.29
N LEU A 84 -5.17 -12.92 -1.81
CA LEU A 84 -4.70 -11.77 -2.59
C LEU A 84 -3.81 -12.24 -3.74
N LEU A 85 -2.90 -13.17 -3.46
CA LEU A 85 -2.04 -13.79 -4.47
C LEU A 85 -2.87 -14.57 -5.50
N MET A 86 -3.85 -15.37 -5.06
CA MET A 86 -4.76 -16.10 -5.95
C MET A 86 -5.55 -15.17 -6.87
N ALA A 87 -6.15 -14.11 -6.31
CA ALA A 87 -6.92 -13.13 -7.07
C ALA A 87 -6.04 -12.41 -8.10
N LEU A 88 -4.83 -12.02 -7.71
CA LEU A 88 -3.89 -11.41 -8.65
C LEU A 88 -3.50 -12.35 -9.78
N CYS A 89 -3.16 -13.61 -9.49
CA CYS A 89 -2.82 -14.58 -10.55
C CYS A 89 -3.96 -14.72 -11.57
N LYS A 90 -5.22 -14.78 -11.10
CA LYS A 90 -6.39 -14.80 -11.98
C LYS A 90 -6.50 -13.53 -12.84
N ILE A 91 -6.42 -12.35 -12.21
CA ILE A 91 -6.53 -11.06 -12.92
C ILE A 91 -5.40 -10.87 -13.92
N PHE A 92 -4.16 -11.20 -13.53
CA PHE A 92 -2.98 -11.12 -14.39
C PHE A 92 -3.11 -12.07 -15.60
N TYR A 93 -3.50 -13.32 -15.37
CA TYR A 93 -3.70 -14.29 -16.44
C TYR A 93 -4.79 -13.84 -17.42
N ASN A 94 -5.94 -13.36 -16.92
CA ASN A 94 -7.01 -12.84 -17.76
C ASN A 94 -6.56 -11.62 -18.55
N TYR A 95 -5.86 -10.66 -17.93
CA TYR A 95 -5.33 -9.50 -18.63
C TYR A 95 -4.39 -9.89 -19.77
N CYS A 96 -3.46 -10.82 -19.51
CA CYS A 96 -2.52 -11.28 -20.53
C CYS A 96 -3.24 -11.98 -21.68
N ARG A 97 -4.20 -12.86 -21.39
CA ARG A 97 -5.05 -13.51 -22.40
C ARG A 97 -5.81 -12.50 -23.25
N ASP A 98 -6.48 -11.54 -22.62
CA ASP A 98 -7.34 -10.57 -23.30
C ASP A 98 -6.52 -9.59 -24.16
N ASN A 99 -5.26 -9.33 -23.79
CA ASN A 99 -4.31 -8.51 -24.53
C ASN A 99 -3.35 -9.31 -25.44
N LYS A 100 -3.57 -10.62 -25.60
CA LYS A 100 -2.74 -11.51 -26.44
C LYS A 100 -1.25 -11.49 -26.06
N ILE A 101 -0.96 -11.33 -24.77
CA ILE A 101 0.38 -11.45 -24.20
C ILE A 101 0.61 -12.94 -23.89
N ASP A 102 1.57 -13.54 -24.59
CA ASP A 102 1.93 -14.93 -24.39
C ASP A 102 2.77 -15.10 -23.11
N LEU A 103 2.29 -15.93 -22.19
CA LEU A 103 2.97 -16.23 -20.94
C LEU A 103 3.81 -17.50 -21.12
N GLN A 104 4.99 -17.33 -21.71
CA GLN A 104 5.94 -18.43 -21.85
C GLN A 104 6.61 -18.71 -20.51
N GLY A 105 6.39 -19.89 -19.92
CA GLY A 105 6.99 -20.24 -18.64
C GLY A 105 6.44 -21.52 -18.02
N GLY A 106 7.12 -21.95 -16.95
CA GLY A 106 6.72 -23.08 -16.11
C GLY A 106 5.89 -22.67 -14.91
N ASN A 107 5.59 -23.64 -14.05
CA ASN A 107 4.96 -23.39 -12.78
C ASN A 107 5.91 -22.68 -11.80
N PHE A 108 5.34 -22.13 -10.72
CA PHE A 108 6.11 -21.42 -9.71
C PHE A 108 5.53 -21.58 -8.30
N THR A 109 6.40 -21.43 -7.31
CA THR A 109 6.04 -21.29 -5.91
C THR A 109 6.15 -19.81 -5.54
N ILE A 110 5.07 -19.26 -4.99
CA ILE A 110 5.00 -17.86 -4.54
C ILE A 110 4.69 -17.79 -3.05
N SER A 111 5.42 -16.94 -2.33
CA SER A 111 5.21 -16.65 -0.92
C SER A 111 5.34 -15.15 -0.67
N TYR A 112 4.78 -14.67 0.45
CA TYR A 112 4.90 -13.27 0.84
C TYR A 112 5.36 -13.15 2.29
N ASP A 113 5.87 -11.97 2.67
CA ASP A 113 6.15 -11.55 4.03
C ASP A 113 5.83 -10.07 4.17
N THR A 114 5.47 -9.59 5.36
CA THR A 114 5.18 -8.17 5.57
C THR A 114 5.33 -7.75 7.02
N ASN A 115 5.82 -6.53 7.22
CA ASN A 115 5.76 -5.84 8.51
C ASN A 115 4.76 -4.67 8.52
N ILE A 116 3.90 -4.55 7.50
CA ILE A 116 2.89 -3.47 7.42
C ILE A 116 1.79 -3.74 8.45
N PRO A 117 1.57 -2.84 9.42
CA PRO A 117 0.54 -3.02 10.43
C PRO A 117 -0.85 -3.11 9.79
N ARG A 118 -1.62 -4.13 10.18
CA ARG A 118 -3.01 -4.30 9.71
C ARG A 118 -3.90 -3.16 10.21
N GLN A 119 -4.88 -2.77 9.40
CA GLN A 119 -5.94 -1.82 9.77
C GLN A 119 -5.45 -0.41 10.19
N THR A 120 -4.29 0.04 9.69
CA THR A 120 -3.71 1.37 9.98
C THR A 120 -3.75 2.37 8.81
N GLY A 121 -4.51 2.05 7.74
CA GLY A 121 -4.53 2.87 6.53
C GLY A 121 -3.22 2.85 5.71
N LEU A 122 -2.23 2.04 6.10
CA LEU A 122 -0.91 1.93 5.46
C LEU A 122 -0.86 1.01 4.23
N SER A 123 -2.01 0.52 3.76
CA SER A 123 -2.18 -0.19 2.48
C SER A 123 -1.39 -1.51 2.36
N GLY A 124 -1.49 -2.36 3.38
CA GLY A 124 -0.80 -3.65 3.41
C GLY A 124 -1.26 -4.64 2.32
N SER A 125 -2.57 -4.72 2.04
CA SER A 125 -3.11 -5.64 1.01
C SER A 125 -2.60 -5.31 -0.38
N SER A 126 -2.72 -4.05 -0.79
CA SER A 126 -2.25 -3.59 -2.10
C SER A 126 -0.73 -3.64 -2.21
N ALA A 127 0.03 -3.52 -1.11
CA ALA A 127 1.48 -3.73 -1.11
C ALA A 127 1.84 -5.17 -1.50
N ILE A 128 1.19 -6.16 -0.90
CA ILE A 128 1.39 -7.59 -1.19
C ILE A 128 1.06 -7.86 -2.66
N VAL A 129 -0.09 -7.37 -3.13
CA VAL A 129 -0.54 -7.56 -4.52
C VAL A 129 0.42 -6.87 -5.50
N CYS A 130 0.90 -5.67 -5.20
CA CYS A 130 1.85 -4.95 -6.05
C CYS A 130 3.22 -5.67 -6.11
N ALA A 131 3.72 -6.18 -4.98
CA ALA A 131 4.96 -6.95 -4.94
C ALA A 131 4.84 -8.24 -5.77
N ALA A 132 3.71 -8.94 -5.65
CA ALA A 132 3.42 -10.13 -6.44
C ALA A 132 3.29 -9.82 -7.93
N LEU A 133 2.70 -8.68 -8.31
CA LEU A 133 2.61 -8.26 -9.70
C LEU A 133 4.01 -8.05 -10.28
N ASN A 134 4.91 -7.40 -9.54
CA ASN A 134 6.29 -7.22 -9.97
C ASN A 134 7.02 -8.56 -10.18
N CYS A 135 6.81 -9.55 -9.31
CA CYS A 135 7.33 -10.91 -9.52
C CYS A 135 6.78 -11.55 -10.79
N LEU A 136 5.47 -11.45 -11.06
CA LEU A 136 4.84 -12.05 -12.25
C LEU A 136 5.32 -11.37 -13.54
N LEU A 137 5.45 -10.05 -13.54
CA LEU A 137 5.96 -9.29 -14.69
C LEU A 137 7.38 -9.72 -15.08
N ASP A 138 8.23 -10.00 -14.10
CA ASP A 138 9.62 -10.38 -14.32
C ASP A 138 9.76 -11.88 -14.61
N PHE A 139 9.01 -12.72 -13.90
CA PHE A 139 9.02 -14.18 -14.10
C PHE A 139 8.61 -14.56 -15.53
N TYR A 140 7.55 -13.93 -16.05
CA TYR A 140 7.11 -14.16 -17.43
C TYR A 140 7.81 -13.24 -18.44
N ASN A 141 8.71 -12.36 -18.01
CA ASN A 141 9.41 -11.39 -18.85
C ASN A 141 8.46 -10.50 -19.68
N VAL A 142 7.34 -10.07 -19.10
CA VAL A 142 6.30 -9.26 -19.77
C VAL A 142 6.20 -7.82 -19.24
N ARG A 143 7.12 -7.38 -18.37
CA ARG A 143 7.13 -6.01 -17.81
C ARG A 143 6.98 -4.90 -18.86
N HIS A 144 7.69 -5.06 -19.98
CA HIS A 144 7.69 -4.11 -21.09
C HIS A 144 6.39 -4.09 -21.91
N LEU A 145 5.55 -5.14 -21.80
CA LEU A 145 4.27 -5.26 -22.50
C LEU A 145 3.11 -4.68 -21.68
N ILE A 146 3.30 -4.50 -20.37
CA ILE A 146 2.29 -3.96 -19.46
C ILE A 146 2.75 -2.60 -18.95
N LYS A 147 2.23 -1.55 -19.59
CA LYS A 147 2.53 -0.15 -19.27
C LYS A 147 2.30 0.17 -17.80
N VAL A 148 3.16 1.00 -17.23
CA VAL A 148 3.18 1.31 -15.79
C VAL A 148 1.88 1.94 -15.28
N GLU A 149 1.20 2.73 -16.10
CA GLU A 149 -0.08 3.39 -15.81
C GLU A 149 -1.25 2.41 -15.66
N VAL A 150 -1.15 1.23 -16.28
CA VAL A 150 -2.19 0.19 -16.25
C VAL A 150 -2.04 -0.71 -15.01
N ARG A 151 -0.82 -0.88 -14.49
CA ARG A 151 -0.52 -1.78 -13.37
C ARG A 151 -1.35 -1.48 -12.11
N PRO A 152 -1.60 -0.21 -11.70
CA PRO A 152 -2.46 0.09 -10.56
C PRO A 152 -3.87 -0.49 -10.70
N ASN A 153 -4.43 -0.53 -11.92
CA ASN A 153 -5.74 -1.14 -12.18
C ASN A 153 -5.71 -2.66 -11.99
N LEU A 154 -4.64 -3.35 -12.37
CA LEU A 154 -4.51 -4.79 -12.12
C LEU A 154 -4.51 -5.11 -10.62
N VAL A 155 -3.77 -4.32 -9.84
CA VAL A 155 -3.73 -4.44 -8.38
C VAL A 155 -5.11 -4.18 -7.78
N LEU A 156 -5.79 -3.10 -8.20
CA LEU A 156 -7.13 -2.77 -7.73
C LEU A 156 -8.16 -3.85 -8.10
N ASN A 157 -8.09 -4.39 -9.32
CA ASN A 157 -9.01 -5.41 -9.80
C ASN A 157 -8.87 -6.72 -9.01
N ALA A 158 -7.65 -7.09 -8.60
CA ALA A 158 -7.42 -8.24 -7.73
C ALA A 158 -8.08 -8.07 -6.35
N GLU A 159 -8.11 -6.86 -5.81
CA GLU A 159 -8.80 -6.58 -4.55
C GLU A 159 -10.32 -6.54 -4.72
N LYS A 160 -10.82 -5.96 -5.82
CA LYS A 160 -12.25 -5.96 -6.18
C LYS A 160 -12.81 -7.37 -6.38
N GLU A 161 -12.02 -8.27 -6.97
CA GLU A 161 -12.37 -9.70 -7.12
C GLU A 161 -12.73 -10.35 -5.77
N LEU A 162 -12.11 -9.88 -4.68
CA LEU A 162 -12.34 -10.37 -3.32
C LEU A 162 -13.39 -9.55 -2.55
N GLY A 163 -14.11 -8.66 -3.23
CA GLY A 163 -15.09 -7.75 -2.63
C GLY A 163 -14.48 -6.64 -1.77
N ILE A 164 -13.19 -6.35 -1.90
CA ILE A 164 -12.54 -5.27 -1.16
C ILE A 164 -12.88 -3.94 -1.84
N VAL A 165 -13.58 -3.07 -1.11
CA VAL A 165 -13.91 -1.71 -1.56
C VAL A 165 -12.69 -0.81 -1.38
N ALA A 166 -12.13 -0.31 -2.48
CA ALA A 166 -10.98 0.58 -2.45
C ALA A 166 -10.86 1.44 -3.71
N GLY A 167 -10.07 2.52 -3.63
CA GLY A 167 -9.76 3.41 -4.76
C GLY A 167 -8.35 3.19 -5.33
N LEU A 168 -7.96 3.95 -6.35
CA LEU A 168 -6.68 3.76 -7.05
C LEU A 168 -5.47 4.35 -6.32
N GLN A 169 -5.66 5.34 -5.43
CA GLN A 169 -4.58 6.13 -4.85
C GLN A 169 -3.45 5.27 -4.25
N ASP A 170 -3.83 4.23 -3.51
CA ASP A 170 -2.90 3.33 -2.82
C ASP A 170 -2.02 2.57 -3.81
N ARG A 171 -2.66 2.07 -4.86
CA ARG A 171 -2.05 1.21 -5.87
C ARG A 171 -1.10 2.01 -6.74
N VAL A 172 -1.50 3.23 -7.12
CA VAL A 172 -0.64 4.14 -7.87
C VAL A 172 0.61 4.49 -7.06
N ALA A 173 0.44 4.92 -5.80
CA ALA A 173 1.57 5.26 -4.93
C ALA A 173 2.55 4.09 -4.74
N GLN A 174 2.05 2.85 -4.67
CA GLN A 174 2.87 1.66 -4.49
C GLN A 174 3.54 1.15 -5.76
N VAL A 175 2.89 1.29 -6.91
CA VAL A 175 3.48 0.96 -8.22
C VAL A 175 4.58 1.93 -8.61
N TYR A 176 4.42 3.21 -8.29
CA TYR A 176 5.36 4.26 -8.67
C TYR A 176 6.48 4.46 -7.64
N GLY A 177 6.21 4.24 -6.35
CA GLY A 177 7.17 4.58 -5.29
C GLY A 177 7.31 6.09 -5.11
N GLY A 178 8.23 6.52 -4.24
CA GLY A 178 8.56 7.95 -4.11
C GLY A 178 7.41 8.84 -3.65
N LEU A 179 7.38 10.05 -4.18
CA LEU A 179 6.27 11.01 -4.05
C LEU A 179 5.56 11.09 -5.40
N VAL A 180 4.23 11.00 -5.39
CA VAL A 180 3.43 10.93 -6.63
C VAL A 180 2.25 11.87 -6.54
N TYR A 181 2.13 12.75 -7.53
CA TYR A 181 0.91 13.48 -7.84
C TYR A 181 0.03 12.65 -8.76
N MET A 182 -1.27 12.63 -8.49
CA MET A 182 -2.24 11.83 -9.22
C MET A 182 -3.46 12.67 -9.56
N ASP A 183 -3.87 12.65 -10.82
CA ASP A 183 -5.10 13.26 -11.31
C ASP A 183 -6.06 12.18 -11.81
N PHE A 184 -7.15 11.97 -11.07
CA PHE A 184 -8.20 11.01 -11.40
C PHE A 184 -9.39 11.67 -12.12
N SER A 185 -9.20 12.85 -12.72
CA SER A 185 -10.28 13.55 -13.43
C SER A 185 -11.00 12.64 -14.41
N LYS A 186 -12.33 12.76 -14.43
CA LYS A 186 -13.22 11.81 -15.10
C LYS A 186 -12.92 11.67 -16.60
N ASN A 187 -12.55 12.75 -17.27
CA ASN A 187 -12.13 12.73 -18.67
C ASN A 187 -10.96 11.75 -18.90
N TYR A 188 -9.91 11.80 -18.08
CA TYR A 188 -8.78 10.88 -18.23
C TYR A 188 -9.16 9.44 -17.91
N MET A 189 -9.95 9.24 -16.84
CA MET A 189 -10.41 7.91 -16.44
C MET A 189 -11.28 7.26 -17.53
N ASP A 190 -12.16 8.02 -18.17
CA ASP A 190 -13.06 7.54 -19.22
C ASP A 190 -12.31 7.32 -20.55
N ASP A 191 -11.41 8.23 -20.94
CA ASP A 191 -10.70 8.18 -22.23
C ASP A 191 -9.52 7.19 -22.24
N LEU A 192 -8.77 7.11 -21.13
CA LEU A 192 -7.53 6.33 -21.03
C LEU A 192 -7.70 5.05 -20.21
N GLY A 193 -8.76 4.95 -19.40
CA GLY A 193 -8.94 3.87 -18.42
C GLY A 193 -8.04 4.01 -17.17
N HIS A 194 -7.29 5.10 -17.05
CA HIS A 194 -6.43 5.41 -15.92
C HIS A 194 -6.26 6.93 -15.75
N GLY A 195 -5.78 7.36 -14.58
CA GLY A 195 -5.46 8.75 -14.30
C GLY A 195 -4.11 9.17 -14.86
N ILE A 196 -3.75 10.44 -14.63
CA ILE A 196 -2.41 10.96 -14.89
C ILE A 196 -1.60 10.86 -13.61
N TYR A 197 -0.43 10.23 -13.67
CA TYR A 197 0.43 9.97 -12.52
C TYR A 197 1.81 10.57 -12.77
N MET A 198 2.24 11.49 -11.90
CA MET A 198 3.48 12.23 -12.05
C MET A 198 4.37 11.98 -10.84
N PRO A 199 5.51 11.29 -10.99
CA PRO A 199 6.56 11.27 -9.98
C PRO A 199 7.03 12.69 -9.65
N MET A 200 7.29 12.95 -8.38
CA MET A 200 7.77 14.23 -7.88
C MET A 200 9.03 14.04 -7.05
N GLU A 201 9.83 15.11 -6.95
CA GLU A 201 11.02 15.14 -6.10
C GLU A 201 10.63 15.14 -4.62
N ILE A 202 11.21 14.23 -3.85
CA ILE A 202 10.89 14.05 -2.42
C ILE A 202 11.34 15.24 -1.57
N ASN A 203 12.34 15.99 -2.04
CA ASN A 203 12.86 17.20 -1.41
C ASN A 203 11.85 18.36 -1.39
N LEU A 204 10.74 18.23 -2.13
CA LEU A 204 9.61 19.15 -2.02
C LEU A 204 8.84 18.96 -0.71
N LEU A 205 9.01 17.83 -0.03
CA LEU A 205 8.39 17.58 1.26
C LEU A 205 9.25 18.14 2.40
N PRO A 206 8.64 18.90 3.33
CA PRO A 206 9.28 19.27 4.57
C PRO A 206 9.38 18.05 5.54
N PRO A 207 10.18 18.09 6.63
CA PRO A 207 10.37 16.94 7.52
C PRO A 207 9.06 16.35 8.07
N LEU A 208 8.85 15.02 7.90
CA LEU A 208 7.63 14.31 8.32
C LEU A 208 7.90 13.28 9.43
N ILE A 209 6.92 13.08 10.32
CA ILE A 209 6.95 12.09 11.42
C ILE A 209 5.66 11.28 11.39
N ILE A 210 5.70 9.99 11.71
CA ILE A 210 4.49 9.17 11.87
C ILE A 210 4.21 8.92 13.35
N LEU A 211 2.95 9.10 13.70
CA LEU A 211 2.33 8.76 14.96
C LEU A 211 1.41 7.55 14.72
N SER A 212 1.50 6.52 15.56
CA SER A 212 0.57 5.41 15.52
C SER A 212 0.14 4.97 16.91
N THR A 213 -1.13 4.61 17.04
CA THR A 213 -1.67 3.98 18.25
C THR A 213 -1.54 2.46 18.13
N LEU A 214 -1.00 1.80 19.16
CA LEU A 214 -1.02 0.33 19.27
C LEU A 214 -2.42 -0.27 19.55
N ARG A 215 -3.51 0.51 19.46
CA ARG A 215 -4.89 0.02 19.67
C ARG A 215 -5.86 0.63 18.65
N ILE A 216 -6.58 -0.26 17.98
CA ILE A 216 -7.24 -0.08 16.67
C ILE A 216 -8.70 0.38 16.81
N ARG A 217 -9.12 1.37 16.01
CA ARG A 217 -10.46 1.44 15.35
C ARG A 217 -10.46 2.47 14.22
N VAL A 218 -10.99 2.05 13.06
CA VAL A 218 -11.30 2.85 11.86
C VAL A 218 -12.40 3.87 12.18
N ILE A 219 -12.52 4.97 11.41
CA ILE A 219 -13.78 5.52 10.86
C ILE A 219 -13.51 6.87 10.14
N LEU A 220 -14.29 7.11 9.08
CA LEU A 220 -14.37 8.27 8.19
C LEU A 220 -15.31 9.37 8.76
N GLY A 221 -14.97 10.66 8.59
CA GLY A 221 -15.97 11.73 8.47
C GLY A 221 -16.12 12.74 9.62
N ARG A 222 -15.10 13.57 9.88
CA ARG A 222 -15.18 14.70 10.84
C ARG A 222 -16.16 15.81 10.45
N ALA A 223 -16.39 16.00 9.14
CA ALA A 223 -17.14 17.15 8.64
C ALA A 223 -18.67 17.02 8.76
N MET A 224 -19.20 15.80 8.91
CA MET A 224 -20.66 15.56 8.89
C MET A 224 -21.23 15.07 10.22
N PHE A 225 -20.44 14.44 11.09
CA PHE A 225 -20.97 13.72 12.26
C PHE A 225 -20.30 14.04 13.60
N GLY A 226 -19.43 15.05 13.66
CA GLY A 226 -18.72 15.41 14.90
C GLY A 226 -17.69 14.36 15.35
N ASP A 227 -17.33 14.40 16.63
CA ASP A 227 -16.22 13.63 17.21
C ASP A 227 -16.57 12.15 17.51
N ASP A 228 -17.87 11.81 17.55
CA ASP A 228 -18.37 10.47 17.87
C ASP A 228 -17.97 9.40 16.82
N VAL A 229 -17.58 9.86 15.64
CA VAL A 229 -17.37 9.01 14.48
C VAL A 229 -15.89 8.62 14.38
N LEU A 230 -14.92 9.42 14.83
CA LEU A 230 -13.50 9.09 14.69
C LEU A 230 -12.93 8.16 15.77
N GLY A 231 -13.64 7.97 16.88
CA GLY A 231 -13.14 7.30 18.08
C GLY A 231 -12.16 8.19 18.85
N ALA A 232 -12.39 8.36 20.16
CA ALA A 232 -11.67 9.30 21.03
C ALA A 232 -10.13 9.20 20.93
N LEU A 233 -9.60 8.01 20.64
CA LEU A 233 -8.15 7.77 20.52
C LEU A 233 -7.54 8.41 19.27
N ASN A 234 -8.23 8.36 18.12
CA ASN A 234 -7.76 8.97 16.88
C ASN A 234 -7.76 10.49 16.96
N LEU A 235 -8.76 11.06 17.64
CA LEU A 235 -8.85 12.49 17.91
C LEU A 235 -7.72 12.95 18.83
N LYS A 236 -7.48 12.19 19.91
CA LYS A 236 -6.37 12.47 20.82
C LYS A 236 -5.01 12.49 20.13
N MET A 237 -4.75 11.60 19.15
CA MET A 237 -3.52 11.67 18.35
C MET A 237 -3.36 13.00 17.59
N VAL A 238 -4.44 13.47 16.96
CA VAL A 238 -4.43 14.73 16.22
C VAL A 238 -4.32 15.93 17.15
N GLU A 239 -4.96 15.88 18.32
CA GLU A 239 -4.89 16.92 19.35
C GLU A 239 -3.50 17.03 19.95
N VAL A 240 -2.84 15.91 20.26
CA VAL A 240 -1.45 15.89 20.75
C VAL A 240 -0.49 16.45 19.70
N ALA A 241 -0.70 16.14 18.41
CA ALA A 241 0.10 16.76 17.37
C ALA A 241 -0.10 18.28 17.31
N ARG A 242 -1.36 18.73 17.39
CA ARG A 242 -1.70 20.15 17.34
C ARG A 242 -1.27 20.94 18.58
N SER A 243 -1.17 20.31 19.75
CA SER A 243 -0.76 21.00 20.99
C SER A 243 0.67 21.54 20.92
N VAL A 244 1.52 20.94 20.08
CA VAL A 244 2.90 21.40 19.82
C VAL A 244 3.02 22.19 18.50
N GLY A 245 1.90 22.58 17.90
CA GLY A 245 1.86 23.33 16.63
C GLY A 245 2.07 22.47 15.37
N ALA A 246 2.19 21.14 15.50
CA ALA A 246 2.34 20.26 14.35
C ALA A 246 1.00 20.08 13.61
N ALA A 247 1.06 20.05 12.28
CA ALA A 247 -0.08 19.64 11.48
C ALA A 247 -0.18 18.11 11.48
N ALA A 248 -1.39 17.55 11.39
CA ALA A 248 -1.60 16.12 11.44
C ALA A 248 -2.67 15.67 10.44
N LYS A 249 -2.43 14.53 9.80
CA LYS A 249 -3.35 13.91 8.84
C LYS A 249 -3.42 12.41 9.05
N PHE A 250 -4.61 11.83 8.93
CA PHE A 250 -4.75 10.38 8.87
C PHE A 250 -4.09 9.80 7.62
N THR A 251 -3.43 8.65 7.77
CA THR A 251 -2.73 7.94 6.68
C THR A 251 -3.68 7.24 5.71
N GLY A 252 -4.97 7.13 6.05
CA GLY A 252 -6.00 6.44 5.28
C GLY A 252 -7.27 6.23 6.10
N SER A 253 -7.71 4.98 6.23
CA SER A 253 -8.94 4.57 6.94
C SER A 253 -8.91 4.74 8.48
N GLY A 254 -7.80 5.22 9.05
CA GLY A 254 -7.63 5.44 10.50
C GLY A 254 -6.55 4.54 11.13
N GLY A 255 -6.29 4.69 12.43
CA GLY A 255 -5.34 3.86 13.19
C GLY A 255 -3.87 4.34 13.16
N ALA A 256 -3.53 5.27 12.28
CA ALA A 256 -2.27 6.00 12.28
C ALA A 256 -2.45 7.43 11.73
N VAL A 257 -1.57 8.32 12.19
CA VAL A 257 -1.53 9.74 11.81
C VAL A 257 -0.11 10.06 11.34
N VAL A 258 0.02 10.73 10.21
CA VAL A 258 1.26 11.42 9.85
C VAL A 258 1.21 12.83 10.42
N ALA A 259 2.22 13.21 11.17
CA ALA A 259 2.40 14.55 11.71
C ALA A 259 3.50 15.28 10.92
N PHE A 260 3.25 16.56 10.73
CA PHE A 260 4.12 17.47 10.01
C PHE A 260 4.62 18.55 10.97
N CYS A 261 5.94 18.65 11.09
CA CYS A 261 6.61 19.59 11.99
C CYS A 261 7.28 20.72 11.16
N PRO A 262 6.54 21.78 10.78
CA PRO A 262 7.09 22.90 10.00
C PRO A 262 8.27 23.60 10.67
N ASP A 263 8.32 23.61 12.02
CA ASP A 263 9.37 24.30 12.78
C ASP A 263 10.62 23.42 12.98
N GLY A 264 10.69 22.28 12.29
CA GLY A 264 11.86 21.41 12.22
C GLY A 264 12.08 20.53 13.46
N ALA A 265 13.34 20.24 13.75
CA ALA A 265 13.75 19.21 14.72
C ALA A 265 13.35 19.53 16.17
N SER A 266 13.24 20.81 16.54
CA SER A 266 12.80 21.21 17.87
C SER A 266 11.33 20.85 18.12
N GLN A 267 10.45 21.15 17.16
CA GLN A 267 9.04 20.76 17.23
C GLN A 267 8.84 19.24 17.10
N ALA A 268 9.66 18.58 16.29
CA ALA A 268 9.70 17.12 16.22
C ALA A 268 9.94 16.48 17.61
N LYS A 269 10.86 17.08 18.39
CA LYS A 269 11.17 16.61 19.74
C LYS A 269 10.04 16.90 20.73
N LEU A 270 9.43 18.09 20.67
CA LEU A 270 8.24 18.40 21.48
C LEU A 270 7.09 17.43 21.19
N LEU A 271 6.90 17.08 19.91
CA LEU A 271 5.91 16.08 19.50
C LEU A 271 6.24 14.70 20.06
N GLU A 272 7.52 14.32 20.05
CA GLU A 272 8.00 13.06 20.60
C GLU A 272 7.66 12.94 22.08
N ASP A 273 8.02 13.96 22.87
CA ASP A 273 7.75 14.01 24.31
C ASP A 273 6.24 13.95 24.61
N ALA A 274 5.43 14.76 23.92
CA ALA A 274 3.98 14.83 24.12
C ALA A 274 3.26 13.51 23.78
N CYS A 275 3.71 12.81 22.75
CA CYS A 275 3.15 11.52 22.37
C CYS A 275 3.58 10.38 23.31
N ASN A 276 4.82 10.42 23.81
CA ASN A 276 5.29 9.48 24.83
C ASN A 276 4.47 9.60 26.13
N GLU A 277 4.19 10.83 26.57
CA GLU A 277 3.30 11.10 27.72
C GLU A 277 1.87 10.59 27.47
N ALA A 278 1.38 10.71 26.24
CA ALA A 278 0.06 10.23 25.85
C ALA A 278 -0.02 8.70 25.65
N GLY A 279 1.11 7.99 25.67
CA GLY A 279 1.21 6.55 25.47
C GLY A 279 1.12 6.11 24.00
N PHE A 280 1.47 6.99 23.05
CA PHE A 280 1.50 6.67 21.62
C PHE A 280 2.87 6.19 21.16
N VAL A 281 2.90 5.37 20.10
CA VAL A 281 4.14 4.94 19.47
C VAL A 281 4.47 5.87 18.31
N ILE A 282 5.72 6.30 18.25
CA ILE A 282 6.19 7.27 17.29
C ILE A 282 7.29 6.63 16.46
N GLN A 283 7.29 6.96 15.17
CA GLN A 283 8.36 6.53 14.28
C GLN A 283 8.68 7.64 13.27
N PRO A 284 9.95 8.07 13.16
CA PRO A 284 10.37 8.99 12.09
C PRO A 284 10.07 8.40 10.72
N VAL A 285 9.56 9.22 9.79
CA VAL A 285 9.29 8.79 8.42
C VAL A 285 10.61 8.50 7.72
N LYS A 286 10.72 7.29 7.16
CA LYS A 286 11.75 6.93 6.19
C LYS A 286 11.16 7.10 4.81
N PHE A 287 11.64 8.10 4.09
CA PHE A 287 11.32 8.26 2.69
C PHE A 287 12.04 7.22 1.85
N VAL A 288 11.40 6.78 0.76
CA VAL A 288 12.00 5.90 -0.24
C VAL A 288 11.85 6.56 -1.60
N PRO A 289 12.81 6.37 -2.53
CA PRO A 289 12.72 6.92 -3.88
C PRO A 289 11.62 6.23 -4.70
N SER A 290 11.42 6.74 -5.92
CA SER A 290 10.66 6.03 -6.95
C SER A 290 11.21 4.61 -7.15
N CYS A 291 10.32 3.64 -7.38
CA CYS A 291 10.69 2.26 -7.69
C CYS A 291 10.63 1.97 -9.20
N LEU A 292 10.36 2.97 -10.03
CA LEU A 292 10.34 2.84 -11.49
C LEU A 292 11.75 2.61 -12.03
N ASN A 293 11.92 1.56 -12.84
CA ASN A 293 13.17 1.29 -13.54
C ASN A 293 13.19 1.95 -14.94
N GLU A 294 14.32 1.85 -15.66
CA GLU A 294 14.44 2.43 -17.00
C GLU A 294 13.40 1.92 -18.01
N LEU A 295 12.97 0.65 -17.89
CA LEU A 295 11.91 0.10 -18.74
C LEU A 295 10.57 0.76 -18.44
N ASP A 296 10.26 0.96 -17.16
CA ASP A 296 9.03 1.62 -16.72
C ASP A 296 8.98 3.07 -17.19
N LEU A 297 10.10 3.80 -17.06
CA LEU A 297 10.21 5.19 -17.52
C LEU A 297 10.03 5.32 -19.04
N LYS A 298 10.46 4.34 -19.84
CA LYS A 298 10.23 4.31 -21.29
C LYS A 298 8.77 4.09 -21.67
N THR A 299 7.95 3.57 -20.76
CA THR A 299 6.51 3.39 -21.00
C THR A 299 5.68 4.63 -20.69
N LEU A 300 6.23 5.57 -19.91
CA LEU A 300 5.56 6.82 -19.58
C LEU A 300 5.43 7.72 -20.82
N PRO A 301 4.33 8.50 -20.94
CA PRO A 301 4.23 9.52 -21.97
C PRO A 301 5.35 10.56 -21.81
N PRO A 302 5.80 11.20 -22.91
CA PRO A 302 6.76 12.30 -22.82
C PRO A 302 6.20 13.40 -21.91
N GLN A 303 7.02 13.89 -20.97
CA GLN A 303 6.71 15.03 -20.12
C GLN A 303 6.72 16.34 -20.92
#